data_AF-A0A7Y4VBI6-F1
#
_entry.id   AF-A0A7Y4VBI6-F1
#
_cell.length_a   1.000
_cell.length_b   1.000
_cell.length_c   1.000
_cell.angle_alpha   90.00
_cell.angle_beta   90.00
_cell.angle_gamma   90.00
#
_symmetry.space_group_name_H-M   'P 1'
#
loop_
_entity.id
_entity.type
_entity.pdbx_description
1 polymer ?
#
loop_
_entity_poly.entity_id
_entity_poly.type
_entity_poly.pdbx_seq_one_letter_code
_entity_poly.pdbx_strand_id
1 'polypeptide(L)'
;MSLPIRILLRFLLTIGLVWAMNTYLHTWFVVTGGIPAYVIIAALITLMNIFVAPVLNLLAAPLKFFMTFVAVLLVNWIFLWLTIRIVSAMEPTLVTMQIKGGIPGWIVVIIALGVGKLVMKLVLK
;
A
#
# COMPACT_ATOMS: atom_id res chain seq x y z
N MET A 1 6.07 -20.76 9.48
CA MET A 1 5.39 -19.91 10.49
C MET A 1 3.89 -20.13 10.44
N SER A 2 3.20 -20.11 11.57
CA SER A 2 1.73 -20.18 11.61
C SER A 2 1.09 -18.98 10.91
N LEU A 3 -0.06 -19.19 10.26
CA LEU A 3 -0.83 -18.15 9.55
C LEU A 3 -1.04 -16.84 10.35
N PRO A 4 -1.40 -16.87 11.65
CA PRO A 4 -1.64 -15.65 12.43
C PRO A 4 -0.38 -14.79 12.61
N ILE A 5 0.75 -15.41 12.97
CA ILE A 5 2.05 -14.74 13.14
C ILE A 5 2.53 -14.10 11.83
N ARG A 6 2.31 -14.76 10.68
CA ARG A 6 2.67 -14.20 9.37
C ARG A 6 1.86 -12.93 9.06
N ILE A 7 0.58 -12.89 9.40
CA ILE A 7 -0.27 -11.70 9.21
C ILE A 7 0.19 -10.58 10.15
N LEU A 8 0.48 -10.90 11.40
CA LEU A 8 0.90 -9.93 12.41
C LEU A 8 2.25 -9.29 12.03
N LEU A 9 3.24 -10.10 11.63
CA LEU A 9 4.52 -9.59 11.13
C LEU A 9 4.35 -8.76 9.86
N ARG A 10 3.48 -9.18 8.94
CA ARG A 10 3.19 -8.40 7.72
C ARG A 10 2.58 -7.06 8.05
N PHE A 11 1.67 -7.01 9.01
CA PHE A 11 1.07 -5.77 9.49
C PHE A 11 2.11 -4.83 10.11
N LEU A 12 2.97 -5.34 11.01
CA LEU A 12 4.07 -4.56 11.59
C LEU A 12 5.03 -4.01 10.53
N LEU A 13 5.42 -4.83 9.56
CA LEU A 13 6.26 -4.39 8.44
C LEU A 13 5.53 -3.34 7.58
N THR A 14 4.22 -3.46 7.42
CA THR A 14 3.41 -2.47 6.68
C THR A 14 3.35 -1.14 7.42
N ILE A 15 3.21 -1.14 8.75
CA ILE A 15 3.35 0.09 9.55
C ILE A 15 4.72 0.73 9.29
N GLY A 16 5.79 -0.07 9.39
CA GLY A 16 7.15 0.41 9.12
C GLY A 16 7.32 0.97 7.71
N LEU A 17 6.71 0.34 6.70
CA LEU A 17 6.74 0.81 5.32
C LEU A 17 6.01 2.16 5.16
N VAL A 18 4.79 2.30 5.70
CA VAL A 18 4.02 3.54 5.61
C VAL A 18 4.76 4.67 6.33
N TRP A 19 5.33 4.39 7.50
CA TRP A 19 6.17 5.34 8.22
C TRP A 19 7.40 5.73 7.40
N ALA A 20 8.15 4.76 6.86
CA ALA A 20 9.34 5.02 6.06
C ALA A 20 9.01 5.83 4.79
N MET A 21 7.89 5.53 4.14
CA MET A 21 7.40 6.31 3.00
C MET A 21 7.08 7.75 3.41
N ASN A 22 6.44 7.96 4.56
CA ASN A 22 6.15 9.32 5.02
C ASN A 22 7.43 10.09 5.40
N THR A 23 8.43 9.42 5.95
CA THR A 23 9.71 10.05 6.35
C THR A 23 10.61 10.35 5.14
N TYR A 24 10.88 9.33 4.31
CA TYR A 24 11.84 9.45 3.20
C TYR A 24 11.23 9.96 1.90
N LEU A 25 9.91 9.80 1.71
CA LEU A 25 9.19 10.28 0.52
C LEU A 25 8.20 11.40 0.86
N HIS A 26 8.45 12.20 1.91
CA HIS A 26 7.56 13.28 2.37
C HIS A 26 7.15 14.28 1.26
N THR A 27 8.00 14.47 0.24
CA THR A 27 7.69 15.30 -0.94
C THR A 27 6.53 14.75 -1.78
N TRP A 28 6.36 13.43 -1.79
CA TRP A 28 5.42 12.70 -2.66
C TRP A 28 4.29 12.03 -1.87
N PHE A 29 4.53 11.61 -0.63
CA PHE A 29 3.61 10.88 0.22
C PHE A 29 3.53 11.54 1.58
N VAL A 30 2.32 11.99 1.94
CA VAL A 30 2.09 12.67 3.22
C VAL A 30 0.95 11.97 3.97
N VAL A 31 1.24 11.62 5.20
CA VAL A 31 0.27 11.10 6.17
C VAL A 31 0.20 12.06 7.35
N THR A 32 -1.01 12.47 7.73
CA THR A 32 -1.25 13.28 8.94
C THR A 32 -2.25 12.60 9.85
N GLY A 33 -2.23 12.94 11.15
CA GLY A 33 -2.95 12.22 12.21
C GLY A 33 -2.06 11.45 13.19
N GLY A 34 -0.72 11.63 13.09
CA GLY A 34 0.25 11.08 14.04
C GLY A 34 0.42 9.56 13.96
N ILE A 35 0.81 8.94 15.08
CA ILE A 35 1.02 7.48 15.17
C ILE A 35 -0.24 6.67 14.81
N PRO A 36 -1.46 7.05 15.28
CA PRO A 36 -2.69 6.33 14.92
C PRO A 36 -2.92 6.24 13.41
N ALA A 37 -2.57 7.29 12.64
CA ALA A 37 -2.73 7.30 11.20
C ALA A 37 -1.91 6.21 10.50
N TYR A 38 -0.66 5.97 10.92
CA TYR A 38 0.15 4.90 10.34
C TYR A 38 -0.44 3.52 10.61
N VAL A 39 -0.97 3.30 11.82
CA VAL A 39 -1.59 2.04 12.22
C VAL A 39 -2.85 1.78 11.40
N ILE A 40 -3.71 2.79 11.24
CA ILE A 40 -4.96 2.68 10.47
C ILE A 40 -4.67 2.43 8.99
N ILE A 41 -3.76 3.20 8.38
CA ILE A 41 -3.39 3.01 6.98
C ILE A 41 -2.75 1.63 6.76
N ALA A 42 -1.86 1.19 7.65
CA ALA A 42 -1.27 -0.13 7.55
C ALA A 42 -2.29 -1.25 7.72
N ALA A 43 -3.28 -1.07 8.59
CA ALA A 43 -4.36 -2.03 8.80
C ALA A 43 -5.21 -2.13 7.54
N LEU A 44 -5.57 -0.98 6.97
CA LEU A 44 -6.31 -0.89 5.73
C LEU A 44 -5.56 -1.54 4.57
N ILE A 45 -4.27 -1.23 4.39
CA ILE A 45 -3.41 -1.86 3.37
C ILE A 45 -3.35 -3.39 3.60
N THR A 46 -3.22 -3.84 4.85
CA THR A 46 -3.15 -5.28 5.15
C THR A 46 -4.48 -5.97 4.81
N LEU A 47 -5.61 -5.40 5.22
CA LEU A 47 -6.95 -5.91 4.90
C LEU A 47 -7.21 -5.92 3.39
N MET A 48 -6.88 -4.83 2.70
CA MET A 48 -7.00 -4.75 1.25
C MET A 48 -6.14 -5.80 0.55
N ASN A 49 -4.98 -6.14 1.11
CA ASN A 49 -4.13 -7.17 0.54
C ASN A 49 -4.69 -8.59 0.75
N ILE A 50 -5.54 -8.78 1.75
CA ILE A 50 -6.25 -10.05 1.99
C ILE A 50 -7.47 -10.16 1.08
N PHE A 51 -8.30 -9.12 0.99
CA PHE A 51 -9.59 -9.18 0.29
C PHE A 51 -9.54 -8.69 -1.17
N VAL A 52 -8.85 -7.57 -1.43
CA VAL A 52 -8.88 -6.89 -2.74
C VAL A 52 -7.78 -7.39 -3.65
N ALA A 53 -6.59 -7.71 -3.13
CA ALA A 53 -5.48 -8.19 -3.96
C ALA A 53 -5.77 -9.49 -4.73
N PRO A 54 -6.47 -10.51 -4.17
CA PRO A 54 -6.87 -11.68 -4.95
C PRO A 54 -7.78 -11.32 -6.14
N VAL A 55 -8.77 -10.45 -5.91
CA VAL A 55 -9.70 -10.00 -6.95
C VAL A 55 -8.97 -9.21 -8.04
N LEU A 56 -8.15 -8.23 -7.65
CA LEU A 56 -7.36 -7.45 -8.61
C LEU A 56 -6.38 -8.32 -9.40
N ASN A 57 -5.75 -9.30 -8.76
CA ASN A 57 -4.83 -10.21 -9.43
C ASN A 57 -5.53 -11.13 -10.43
N LEU A 58 -6.77 -11.54 -10.15
CA LEU A 58 -7.60 -12.31 -11.06
C LEU A 58 -8.04 -11.46 -12.26
N LEU A 59 -8.52 -10.24 -12.02
CA LEU A 59 -8.91 -9.31 -13.08
C LEU A 59 -7.71 -8.88 -13.94
N ALA A 60 -6.53 -8.73 -13.34
CA ALA A 60 -5.30 -8.40 -14.04
C ALA A 60 -4.60 -9.63 -14.65
N ALA A 61 -5.12 -10.86 -14.48
CA ALA A 61 -4.48 -12.07 -14.99
C ALA A 61 -4.31 -12.08 -16.52
N PRO A 62 -5.30 -11.66 -17.34
CA PRO A 62 -5.13 -11.58 -18.79
C PRO A 62 -4.03 -10.58 -19.16
N LEU A 63 -4.00 -9.43 -18.49
CA LEU A 63 -3.00 -8.40 -18.74
C LEU A 63 -1.58 -8.83 -18.33
N LYS A 64 -1.43 -9.62 -17.27
CA LYS A 64 -0.13 -10.15 -16.83
C LYS A 64 0.51 -11.05 -17.88
N PHE A 65 -0.30 -11.75 -18.68
CA PHE A 65 0.18 -12.62 -19.74
C PHE A 65 0.85 -11.83 -20.88
N PHE A 66 0.28 -10.68 -21.23
CA PHE A 66 0.82 -9.82 -22.29
C PHE A 66 1.89 -8.85 -21.79
N MET A 67 1.71 -8.25 -20.61
CA MET A 67 2.59 -7.21 -20.07
C MET A 67 2.65 -7.27 -18.54
N THR A 68 3.46 -8.17 -18.00
CA THR A 68 3.55 -8.41 -16.55
C THR A 68 3.93 -7.16 -15.74
N PHE A 69 4.86 -6.34 -16.24
CA PHE A 69 5.30 -5.13 -15.55
C PHE A 69 4.17 -4.09 -15.43
N VAL A 70 3.47 -3.81 -16.53
CA VAL A 70 2.36 -2.86 -16.59
C VAL A 70 1.20 -3.34 -15.71
N ALA A 71 0.91 -4.64 -15.72
CA ALA A 71 -0.13 -5.22 -14.88
C ALA A 71 0.16 -5.05 -13.38
N VAL A 72 1.41 -5.24 -12.94
CA VAL A 72 1.79 -5.04 -11.52
C VAL A 72 1.65 -3.58 -11.11
N LEU A 73 2.06 -2.64 -11.98
CA LEU A 73 1.89 -1.20 -11.72
C LEU A 73 0.42 -0.82 -11.61
N LEU A 74 -0.43 -1.29 -12.53
CA LEU A 74 -1.87 -1.02 -12.51
C LEU A 74 -2.54 -1.57 -11.25
N VAL A 75 -2.23 -2.80 -10.85
CA VAL A 75 -2.81 -3.39 -9.63
C VAL A 75 -2.42 -2.57 -8.40
N ASN A 76 -1.14 -2.18 -8.27
CA ASN A 76 -0.70 -1.35 -7.14
C ASN A 76 -1.27 0.08 -7.22
N TRP A 77 -1.48 0.62 -8.41
CA TRP A 77 -2.13 1.92 -8.60
C TRP A 77 -3.58 1.90 -8.11
N ILE A 78 -4.39 0.95 -8.59
CA ILE A 78 -5.79 0.79 -8.18
C ILE A 78 -5.87 0.55 -6.68
N PHE A 79 -4.95 -0.27 -6.15
CA PHE A 79 -4.87 -0.55 -4.73
C PHE A 79 -4.62 0.71 -3.89
N LEU A 80 -3.63 1.51 -4.26
CA LEU A 80 -3.30 2.77 -3.59
C LEU A 80 -4.44 3.79 -3.71
N TRP A 81 -5.04 3.89 -4.90
CA TRP A 81 -6.18 4.77 -5.16
C TRP A 81 -7.37 4.42 -4.26
N LEU A 82 -7.69 3.14 -4.12
CA LEU A 82 -8.79 2.68 -3.27
C LEU A 82 -8.47 2.88 -1.79
N THR A 83 -7.21 2.72 -1.37
CA THR A 83 -6.76 3.06 -0.01
C THR A 83 -7.03 4.54 0.29
N ILE A 84 -6.63 5.45 -0.62
CA ILE A 84 -6.86 6.88 -0.46
C ILE A 84 -8.35 7.20 -0.40
N ARG A 85 -9.16 6.59 -1.27
CA ARG A 85 -10.62 6.81 -1.27
C ARG A 85 -11.26 6.43 0.06
N ILE A 86 -10.83 5.33 0.66
CA ILE A 86 -11.32 4.89 1.97
C ILE A 86 -10.85 5.85 3.07
N VAL A 87 -9.57 6.23 3.08
CA VAL A 87 -9.03 7.18 4.07
C VAL A 87 -9.70 8.56 3.94
N SER A 88 -9.98 9.03 2.73
CA SER A 88 -10.68 10.31 2.51
C SER A 88 -12.14 10.30 2.96
N ALA A 89 -12.73 9.12 3.20
CA ALA A 89 -14.07 8.99 3.79
C ALA A 89 -14.03 8.95 5.33
N MET A 90 -12.85 8.89 5.95
CA MET A 90 -12.67 8.94 7.41
C MET A 90 -12.56 10.39 7.90
N GLU A 91 -12.75 10.60 9.20
CA GLU A 91 -12.58 11.94 9.79
C GLU A 91 -11.13 12.45 9.59
N PRO A 92 -10.94 13.64 8.99
CA PRO A 92 -9.61 14.18 8.67
C PRO A 92 -8.72 14.45 9.89
N THR A 93 -9.34 14.62 11.05
CA THR A 93 -8.65 14.80 12.33
C THR A 93 -7.95 13.52 12.79
N LEU A 94 -8.44 12.36 12.37
CA LEU A 94 -7.89 11.06 12.73
C LEU A 94 -6.82 10.60 11.74
N VAL A 95 -7.11 10.67 10.44
CA VAL A 95 -6.21 10.18 9.39
C VAL A 95 -6.38 10.99 8.12
N THR A 96 -5.27 11.46 7.55
CA THR A 96 -5.24 11.83 6.13
C THR A 96 -4.07 11.18 5.43
N MET A 97 -4.28 10.83 4.17
CA MET A 97 -3.28 10.27 3.27
C MET A 97 -3.37 11.02 1.95
N GLN A 98 -2.27 11.64 1.55
CA GLN A 98 -2.20 12.43 0.33
C GLN A 98 -0.97 12.07 -0.48
N ILE A 99 -1.13 12.01 -1.80
CA ILE A 99 -0.04 11.88 -2.74
C ILE A 99 0.12 13.21 -3.45
N LYS A 100 1.30 13.82 -3.29
CA LYS A 100 1.67 15.11 -3.89
C LYS A 100 2.48 14.89 -5.17
N GLY A 101 2.55 15.92 -6.00
CA GLY A 101 3.40 15.91 -7.19
C GLY A 101 2.81 15.23 -8.44
N GLY A 102 1.48 15.07 -8.49
CA GLY A 102 0.78 14.57 -9.69
C GLY A 102 1.23 13.17 -10.12
N ILE A 103 1.20 12.88 -11.42
CA ILE A 103 1.55 11.56 -11.99
C ILE A 103 2.93 11.06 -11.50
N PRO A 104 4.02 11.86 -11.50
CA PRO A 104 5.30 11.43 -10.96
C PRO A 104 5.25 10.94 -9.51
N GLY A 105 4.53 11.66 -8.64
CA GLY A 105 4.36 11.25 -7.24
C GLY A 105 3.63 9.92 -7.10
N TRP A 106 2.57 9.70 -7.89
CA TRP A 106 1.89 8.42 -7.93
C TRP A 106 2.81 7.28 -8.34
N ILE A 107 3.61 7.46 -9.39
CA ILE A 107 4.57 6.44 -9.85
C ILE A 107 5.58 6.10 -8.75
N VAL A 108 6.17 7.11 -8.10
CA VAL A 108 7.15 6.91 -7.01
C VAL A 108 6.54 6.13 -5.85
N VAL A 109 5.34 6.50 -5.41
CA VAL A 109 4.64 5.85 -4.29
C VAL A 109 4.23 4.41 -4.64
N ILE A 110 3.77 4.17 -5.87
CA ILE A 110 3.43 2.83 -6.38
C ILE A 110 4.66 1.93 -6.40
N ILE A 111 5.79 2.43 -6.90
CA ILE A 111 7.06 1.69 -6.93
C ILE A 111 7.52 1.39 -5.51
N ALA A 112 7.49 2.38 -4.61
CA ALA A 112 7.87 2.20 -3.21
C ALA A 112 7.02 1.13 -2.51
N LEU A 113 5.70 1.14 -2.69
CA LEU A 113 4.83 0.08 -2.18
C LEU A 113 5.12 -1.28 -2.82
N GLY A 114 5.37 -1.33 -4.12
CA GLY A 114 5.71 -2.56 -4.85
C GLY A 114 6.99 -3.19 -4.30
N VAL A 115 8.04 -2.39 -4.16
CA VAL A 115 9.33 -2.79 -3.56
C VAL A 115 9.14 -3.23 -2.12
N GLY A 116 8.42 -2.45 -1.30
CA GLY A 116 8.12 -2.81 0.09
C GLY A 116 7.42 -4.16 0.22
N LYS A 117 6.40 -4.42 -0.61
CA LYS A 117 5.71 -5.72 -0.66
C LYS A 117 6.66 -6.87 -1.07
N LEU A 118 7.58 -6.61 -2.00
CA LEU A 118 8.58 -7.59 -2.44
C LEU A 118 9.56 -7.92 -1.32
N VAL A 119 10.09 -6.90 -0.63
CA VAL A 119 10.98 -7.07 0.53
C VAL A 119 10.28 -7.86 1.64
N MET A 120 9.04 -7.51 1.99
CA MET A 120 8.25 -8.28 2.96
C MET A 120 8.07 -9.73 2.54
N LYS A 121 7.87 -10.00 1.24
CA LYS A 121 7.77 -11.37 0.73
C LYS A 121 9.08 -12.15 0.87
N LEU A 122 10.23 -11.49 0.72
CA LEU A 122 11.54 -12.12 0.92
C LEU A 122 11.81 -12.42 2.40
N VAL A 123 11.44 -11.51 3.30
CA VAL A 123 11.64 -11.66 4.75
C VAL A 123 10.68 -12.69 5.37
N LEU A 124 9.45 -12.80 4.86
CA LEU A 124 8.39 -13.68 5.40
C LEU A 124 8.26 -15.04 4.70
N LYS A 125 9.19 -15.37 3.80
CA LYS A 125 9.27 -16.68 3.14
C LYS A 125 9.52 -17.77 4.18
#